data_AF-A0A7X7L797-F1
#
_entry.id   AF-A0A7X7L797-F1
#
_cell.length_a   1.000
_cell.length_b   1.000
_cell.length_c   1.000
_cell.angle_alpha   90.00
_cell.angle_beta   90.00
_cell.angle_gamma   90.00
#
_symmetry.space_group_name_H-M   'P 1'
#
loop_
_entity.id
_entity.type
_entity.pdbx_description
1 polymer ?
#
loop_
_entity_poly.entity_id
_entity_poly.type
_entity_poly.pdbx_seq_one_letter_code
_entity_poly.pdbx_strand_id
1 'polypeptide(L)'
;MEIRHKSAMPIYLAGAVWILYCLIFSMHKLFHIIIALVLFVAAYLILRKKFPDRVEIVEETIKYTGAKEIDQAIEEGNKYLEDMRKANELIESPLISDKIDSLSEITKKIFNYVSEKPEKLKDIRRFLTYFLPTTVKLLNSYARAEAQDNKGENINQIKNDIEGAMDGIIDSFHKHLDNLYADEAMDIDAEITVFDSMLKAENLK
;
A
#
# COMPACT_ATOMS: atom_id res chain seq x y z
N MET A 1 6.50 1.57 -14.78
CA MET A 1 7.78 2.18 -15.22
C MET A 1 8.53 2.63 -13.97
N GLU A 2 9.64 1.98 -13.61
CA GLU A 2 10.38 2.28 -12.37
C GLU A 2 11.17 3.59 -12.52
N ILE A 3 10.70 4.67 -11.88
CA ILE A 3 11.49 5.91 -11.78
C ILE A 3 11.99 6.00 -10.34
N ARG A 4 13.24 5.58 -10.17
CA ARG A 4 13.95 5.49 -8.89
C ARG A 4 14.36 6.88 -8.41
N HIS A 5 13.56 7.54 -7.58
CA HIS A 5 14.02 8.71 -6.85
C HIS A 5 14.86 8.29 -5.64
N LYS A 6 16.19 8.28 -5.81
CA LYS A 6 17.13 8.16 -4.70
C LYS A 6 16.98 9.38 -3.79
N SER A 7 16.54 9.17 -2.56
CA SER A 7 16.58 10.24 -1.55
C SER A 7 18.04 10.64 -1.33
N ALA A 8 18.36 11.88 -1.70
CA ALA A 8 19.71 12.45 -1.57
C ALA A 8 20.03 12.89 -0.13
N MET A 9 19.06 12.81 0.79
CA MET A 9 19.17 13.20 2.20
C MET A 9 20.35 12.55 2.96
N PRO A 10 20.67 11.26 2.77
CA PRO A 10 21.80 10.62 3.47
C PRO A 10 23.15 11.22 3.05
N ILE A 11 23.27 11.64 1.79
CA ILE A 11 24.51 12.24 1.26
C ILE A 11 24.71 13.64 1.85
N TYR A 12 23.64 14.42 1.98
CA TYR A 12 23.70 15.77 2.56
C TYR A 12 23.98 15.77 4.07
N LEU A 13 23.37 14.86 4.83
CA LEU A 13 23.65 14.70 6.26
C LEU A 13 25.08 14.24 6.52
N ALA A 14 25.60 13.32 5.71
CA ALA A 14 26.97 12.87 5.81
C ALA A 14 27.99 13.95 5.41
N GLY A 15 27.65 14.79 4.43
CA GLY A 15 28.41 15.98 4.07
C GLY A 15 28.42 17.07 5.15
N ALA A 16 27.27 17.30 5.81
CA ALA A 16 27.16 18.28 6.90
C ALA A 16 28.00 17.88 8.13
N VAL A 17 28.03 16.59 8.47
CA VAL A 17 28.88 16.05 9.54
C VAL A 17 30.38 16.19 9.20
N TRP A 18 30.75 16.01 7.92
CA TRP A 18 32.13 16.22 7.46
C TRP A 18 32.57 17.69 7.58
N ILE A 19 31.71 18.63 7.18
CA ILE A 19 31.99 20.08 7.26
C ILE A 19 32.11 20.54 8.71
N LEU A 20 31.23 20.06 9.60
CA LEU A 20 31.30 20.33 11.04
C LEU A 20 32.59 19.78 11.69
N TYR A 21 33.03 18.60 11.25
CA TYR A 21 34.28 18.00 11.72
C TYR A 21 35.52 18.80 11.27
N CYS A 22 35.53 19.29 10.01
CA CYS A 22 36.59 20.13 9.48
C CYS A 22 36.72 21.49 10.19
N LEU A 23 35.63 22.04 10.73
CA LEU A 23 35.61 23.32 11.44
C LEU A 23 36.15 23.24 12.87
N ILE A 24 36.06 22.07 13.52
CA ILE A 24 36.38 21.91 14.95
C ILE A 24 37.83 21.40 15.17
N PHE A 25 38.44 20.70 14.20
CA PHE A 25 39.76 20.07 14.38
C PHE A 25 40.84 20.58 13.41
N SER A 26 41.93 21.15 13.95
CA SER A 26 43.11 21.63 13.20
C SER A 26 43.77 20.50 12.40
N MET A 27 43.74 20.63 11.08
CA MET A 27 43.98 19.54 10.14
C MET A 27 45.47 19.39 9.74
N HIS A 28 46.33 18.98 10.68
CA HIS A 28 47.77 18.82 10.42
C HIS A 28 48.36 17.42 10.70
N LYS A 29 47.54 16.41 10.99
CA LYS A 29 48.03 15.03 11.24
C LYS A 29 47.17 13.94 10.59
N LEU A 30 47.84 12.98 9.93
CA LEU A 30 47.27 11.82 9.23
C LEU A 30 46.27 10.99 10.06
N PHE A 31 46.42 10.96 11.39
CA PHE A 31 45.56 10.22 12.29
C PHE A 31 44.09 10.68 12.29
N HIS A 32 43.81 11.96 12.06
CA HIS A 32 42.44 12.48 12.07
C HIS A 32 41.64 12.05 10.84
N ILE A 33 42.33 11.80 9.72
CA ILE A 33 41.69 11.33 8.48
C ILE A 33 41.12 9.92 8.68
N ILE A 34 41.86 9.06 9.37
CA ILE A 34 41.43 7.68 9.64
C ILE A 34 40.20 7.67 10.57
N ILE A 35 40.22 8.51 11.61
CA ILE A 35 39.11 8.62 12.57
C ILE A 35 37.84 9.16 11.89
N ALA A 36 37.98 10.16 11.01
CA ALA A 36 36.86 10.71 10.25
C ALA A 36 36.23 9.67 9.30
N LEU A 37 37.05 8.87 8.62
CA LEU A 37 36.58 7.80 7.73
C LEU A 37 35.77 6.74 8.50
N VAL A 38 36.27 6.33 9.67
CA VAL A 38 35.60 5.33 10.51
C VAL A 38 34.26 5.86 11.03
N LEU A 39 34.21 7.12 11.48
CA LEU A 39 32.97 7.75 11.94
C LEU A 39 31.94 7.88 10.81
N PHE A 40 32.38 8.22 9.59
CA PHE A 40 31.51 8.30 8.42
C PHE A 40 30.89 6.95 8.08
N VAL A 41 31.70 5.88 8.04
CA VAL A 41 31.22 4.52 7.76
C VAL A 41 30.27 4.04 8.87
N ALA A 42 30.61 4.29 10.13
CA ALA A 42 29.75 3.91 11.25
C ALA A 42 28.40 4.65 11.20
N ALA A 43 28.41 5.97 10.96
CA ALA A 43 27.19 6.76 10.81
C ALA A 43 26.34 6.28 9.63
N TYR A 44 26.96 5.96 8.49
CA TYR A 44 26.29 5.42 7.31
C TYR A 44 25.60 4.09 7.60
N LEU A 45 26.27 3.16 8.29
CA LEU A 45 25.71 1.86 8.65
C LEU A 45 24.56 1.99 9.66
N ILE A 46 24.67 2.91 10.63
CA ILE A 46 23.61 3.18 11.61
C ILE A 46 22.38 3.81 10.94
N LEU A 47 22.58 4.77 10.03
CA LEU A 47 21.49 5.39 9.28
C LEU A 47 20.78 4.38 8.37
N ARG A 48 21.54 3.55 7.66
CA ARG A 48 20.98 2.50 6.80
C ARG A 48 20.18 1.46 7.59
N LYS A 49 20.61 1.13 8.82
CA LYS A 49 19.87 0.21 9.69
C LYS A 49 18.58 0.84 10.24
N LYS A 50 18.56 2.16 10.46
CA LYS A 50 17.42 2.87 11.05
C LYS A 50 16.38 3.33 10.01
N PHE A 51 16.78 3.45 8.74
CA PHE A 51 15.90 3.80 7.62
C PHE A 51 16.12 2.81 6.47
N PRO A 52 15.45 1.64 6.47
CA PRO A 52 15.49 0.75 5.32
C PRO A 52 14.94 1.46 4.07
N ASP A 53 15.56 1.20 2.91
CA ASP A 53 15.19 1.78 1.63
C ASP A 53 13.69 1.55 1.35
N ARG A 54 12.89 2.61 1.38
CA ARG A 54 11.50 2.58 0.90
C ARG A 54 11.52 2.43 -0.62
N VAL A 55 11.05 1.28 -1.09
CA VAL A 55 10.75 1.06 -2.50
C VAL A 55 9.40 1.72 -2.77
N GLU A 56 9.43 2.92 -3.34
CA GLU A 56 8.22 3.61 -3.79
C GLU A 56 7.79 2.94 -5.11
N ILE A 57 6.87 1.97 -4.99
CA ILE A 57 6.22 1.37 -6.15
C ILE A 57 5.36 2.47 -6.77
N VAL A 58 5.72 2.93 -7.97
CA VAL A 58 4.89 3.86 -8.75
C VAL A 58 3.58 3.15 -9.03
N GLU A 59 2.58 3.53 -8.26
CA GLU A 59 1.24 2.97 -8.29
C GLU A 59 0.62 3.26 -9.67
N GLU A 60 0.23 2.22 -10.41
CA GLU A 60 -0.49 2.41 -11.66
C GLU A 60 -1.82 3.07 -11.35
N THR A 61 -2.00 4.30 -11.84
CA THR A 61 -3.27 5.01 -11.75
C THR A 61 -4.31 4.30 -12.63
N ILE A 62 -5.50 4.09 -12.08
CA ILE A 62 -6.60 3.43 -12.80
C ILE A 62 -6.95 4.27 -14.03
N LYS A 63 -7.15 3.61 -15.18
CA LYS A 63 -7.39 4.27 -16.47
C LYS A 63 -8.81 4.82 -16.58
N TYR A 64 -8.95 6.05 -17.03
CA TYR A 64 -10.24 6.69 -17.33
C TYR A 64 -10.90 6.06 -18.56
N THR A 65 -12.21 5.89 -18.49
CA THR A 65 -13.04 5.19 -19.49
C THR A 65 -13.77 6.15 -20.44
N GLY A 66 -13.90 7.43 -20.06
CA GLY A 66 -14.66 8.43 -20.82
C GLY A 66 -16.16 8.47 -20.48
N ALA A 67 -16.64 7.58 -19.62
CA ALA A 67 -17.97 7.63 -19.03
C ALA A 67 -17.91 8.38 -17.69
N LYS A 68 -18.61 9.51 -17.59
CA LYS A 68 -18.53 10.44 -16.44
C LYS A 68 -18.70 9.76 -15.08
N GLU A 69 -19.66 8.85 -14.94
CA GLU A 69 -19.93 8.18 -13.66
C GLU A 69 -18.81 7.21 -13.25
N ILE A 70 -18.19 6.54 -14.22
CA ILE A 70 -17.07 5.62 -14.00
C ILE A 70 -15.82 6.42 -13.65
N ASP A 71 -15.55 7.47 -14.41
CA ASP A 71 -14.40 8.34 -14.20
C ASP A 71 -14.45 9.01 -12.81
N GLN A 72 -15.66 9.39 -12.35
CA GLN A 72 -15.88 9.88 -10.99
C GLN A 72 -15.61 8.80 -9.93
N ALA A 73 -16.10 7.57 -10.13
CA ALA A 73 -15.85 6.48 -9.20
C ALA A 73 -14.37 6.11 -9.13
N ILE A 74 -13.66 6.16 -10.25
CA ILE A 74 -12.22 5.95 -10.34
C ILE A 74 -11.46 7.07 -9.63
N GLU A 75 -11.85 8.33 -9.81
CA GLU A 75 -11.26 9.47 -9.11
C GLU A 75 -11.43 9.35 -7.59
N GLU A 76 -12.63 8.99 -7.12
CA GLU A 76 -12.89 8.73 -5.70
C GLU A 76 -12.07 7.54 -5.19
N GLY A 77 -11.96 6.45 -5.96
CA GLY A 77 -11.13 5.29 -5.65
C GLY A 77 -9.65 5.66 -5.48
N ASN A 78 -9.09 6.43 -6.43
CA ASN A 78 -7.72 6.94 -6.36
C ASN A 78 -7.48 7.81 -5.13
N LYS A 79 -8.47 8.64 -4.74
CA LYS A 79 -8.38 9.43 -3.51
C LYS A 79 -8.30 8.53 -2.27
N TYR A 80 -9.09 7.45 -2.21
CA TYR A 80 -9.02 6.53 -1.09
C TYR A 80 -7.71 5.74 -1.05
N LEU A 81 -7.15 5.34 -2.20
CA LEU A 81 -5.82 4.73 -2.28
C LEU A 81 -4.75 5.68 -1.73
N GLU A 82 -4.79 6.95 -2.12
CA GLU A 82 -3.88 7.97 -1.62
C GLU A 82 -4.05 8.21 -0.11
N ASP A 83 -5.28 8.21 0.40
CA ASP A 83 -5.53 8.35 1.83
C ASP A 83 -5.06 7.11 2.63
N MET A 84 -5.16 5.90 2.06
CA MET A 84 -4.58 4.67 2.63
C MET A 84 -3.05 4.75 2.66
N ARG A 85 -2.43 5.22 1.57
CA ARG A 85 -0.97 5.43 1.47
C ARG A 85 -0.48 6.40 2.54
N LYS A 86 -1.14 7.56 2.70
CA LYS A 86 -0.81 8.54 3.75
C LYS A 86 -0.97 7.96 5.15
N ALA A 87 -2.02 7.17 5.40
CA ALA A 87 -2.18 6.50 6.68
C ALA A 87 -1.03 5.50 6.92
N ASN A 88 -0.63 4.73 5.91
CA ASN A 88 0.49 3.79 5.98
C ASN A 88 1.82 4.49 6.26
N GLU A 89 2.05 5.69 5.72
CA GLU A 89 3.26 6.47 6.00
C GLU A 89 3.44 6.83 7.47
N LEU A 90 2.33 6.97 8.20
CA LEU A 90 2.29 7.31 9.62
C LEU A 90 2.32 6.08 10.54
N ILE A 91 2.17 4.88 9.98
CA ILE A 91 2.11 3.62 10.72
C ILE A 91 3.50 2.99 10.77
N GLU A 92 3.97 2.67 11.97
CA GLU A 92 5.26 2.03 12.21
C GLU A 92 5.16 0.50 12.20
N SER A 93 3.98 -0.05 12.49
CA SER A 93 3.73 -1.50 12.56
C SER A 93 3.81 -2.17 11.18
N PRO A 94 4.82 -3.03 10.92
CA PRO A 94 4.97 -3.68 9.60
C PRO A 94 3.79 -4.59 9.26
N LEU A 95 3.22 -5.26 10.27
CA LEU A 95 2.06 -6.14 10.09
C LEU A 95 0.84 -5.37 9.59
N ILE A 96 0.64 -4.14 10.07
CA ILE A 96 -0.48 -3.31 9.61
C ILE A 96 -0.18 -2.71 8.24
N SER A 97 1.07 -2.31 7.97
CA SER A 97 1.49 -1.90 6.63
C SER A 97 1.22 -2.97 5.57
N ASP A 98 1.58 -4.24 5.83
CA ASP A 98 1.32 -5.35 4.89
C ASP A 98 -0.19 -5.54 4.61
N LYS A 99 -1.02 -5.33 5.63
CA LYS A 99 -2.48 -5.40 5.51
C LYS A 99 -3.04 -4.23 4.71
N ILE A 100 -2.49 -3.01 4.87
CA ILE A 100 -2.87 -1.85 4.07
C ILE A 100 -2.48 -2.07 2.60
N ASP A 101 -1.29 -2.59 2.34
CA ASP A 101 -0.86 -2.90 0.97
C ASP A 101 -1.80 -3.91 0.31
N SER A 102 -2.21 -4.94 1.05
CA SER A 102 -3.23 -5.91 0.58
C SER A 102 -4.56 -5.24 0.23
N LEU A 103 -5.06 -4.34 1.08
CA LEU A 103 -6.29 -3.58 0.82
C LEU A 103 -6.17 -2.69 -0.41
N SER A 104 -5.03 -2.01 -0.58
CA SER A 104 -4.74 -1.19 -1.75
C SER A 104 -4.71 -2.01 -3.04
N GLU A 105 -4.07 -3.17 -3.02
CA GLU A 105 -4.01 -4.08 -4.17
C GLU A 105 -5.39 -4.62 -4.55
N ILE A 106 -6.21 -5.04 -3.59
CA ILE A 106 -7.57 -5.51 -3.87
C ILE A 106 -8.42 -4.36 -4.43
N THR A 107 -8.28 -3.16 -3.86
CA THR A 107 -8.99 -1.95 -4.32
C THR A 107 -8.65 -1.64 -5.78
N LYS A 108 -7.37 -1.69 -6.16
CA LYS A 108 -6.95 -1.52 -7.57
C LYS A 108 -7.56 -2.56 -8.48
N LYS A 109 -7.56 -3.84 -8.08
CA LYS A 109 -8.18 -4.93 -8.87
C LYS A 109 -9.66 -4.68 -9.10
N ILE A 110 -10.39 -4.25 -8.07
CA ILE A 110 -11.82 -3.90 -8.15
C ILE A 110 -12.05 -2.80 -9.20
N PHE A 111 -11.32 -1.68 -9.11
CA PHE A 111 -11.52 -0.57 -10.03
C PHE A 111 -10.98 -0.83 -11.44
N ASN A 112 -9.90 -1.59 -11.59
CA ASN A 112 -9.41 -2.03 -12.90
C ASN A 112 -10.49 -2.88 -13.60
N TYR A 113 -11.07 -3.84 -12.89
CA TYR A 113 -12.15 -4.66 -13.44
C TYR A 113 -13.39 -3.82 -13.83
N VAL A 114 -13.79 -2.87 -12.99
CA VAL A 114 -14.92 -1.96 -13.30
C VAL A 114 -14.59 -0.99 -14.45
N SER A 115 -13.32 -0.62 -14.64
CA SER A 115 -12.88 0.18 -15.78
C SER A 115 -13.00 -0.59 -17.10
N GLU A 116 -12.81 -1.91 -17.06
CA GLU A 116 -13.00 -2.82 -18.20
C GLU A 116 -14.47 -3.18 -18.43
N LYS A 117 -15.26 -3.25 -17.35
CA LYS A 117 -16.69 -3.62 -17.34
C LYS A 117 -17.55 -2.56 -16.63
N PRO A 118 -17.83 -1.39 -17.27
CA PRO A 118 -18.54 -0.29 -16.66
C PRO A 118 -19.91 -0.64 -16.03
N GLU A 119 -20.61 -1.62 -16.57
CA GLU A 119 -21.88 -2.12 -16.07
C GLU A 119 -21.82 -2.68 -14.64
N LYS A 120 -20.62 -3.04 -14.17
CA LYS A 120 -20.35 -3.54 -12.82
C LYS A 120 -20.19 -2.42 -11.77
N LEU A 121 -20.18 -1.15 -12.17
CA LEU A 121 -20.08 -0.02 -11.22
C LEU A 121 -21.16 -0.07 -10.14
N LYS A 122 -22.39 -0.47 -10.50
CA LYS A 122 -23.51 -0.60 -9.56
C LYS A 122 -23.20 -1.60 -8.43
N ASP A 123 -22.42 -2.63 -8.71
CA ASP A 123 -22.12 -3.72 -7.78
C ASP A 123 -21.08 -3.30 -6.74
N ILE A 124 -20.25 -2.30 -7.06
CA ILE A 124 -19.24 -1.74 -6.15
C ILE A 124 -19.69 -0.46 -5.42
N ARG A 125 -20.93 0.01 -5.64
CA ARG A 125 -21.41 1.28 -5.04
C ARG A 125 -21.29 1.28 -3.51
N ARG A 126 -21.61 0.16 -2.86
CA ARG A 126 -21.47 0.01 -1.39
C ARG A 126 -20.00 -0.04 -0.96
N PHE A 127 -19.15 -0.68 -1.76
CA PHE A 127 -17.71 -0.72 -1.52
C PHE A 127 -17.13 0.71 -1.51
N LEU A 128 -17.48 1.51 -2.52
CA LEU A 128 -17.05 2.90 -2.67
C LEU A 128 -17.59 3.82 -1.57
N THR A 129 -18.89 3.78 -1.30
CA THR A 129 -19.56 4.76 -0.42
C THR A 129 -19.51 4.42 1.08
N TYR A 130 -19.13 3.20 1.44
CA TYR A 130 -19.13 2.75 2.84
C TYR A 130 -17.83 2.06 3.25
N PHE A 131 -17.41 1.01 2.55
CA PHE A 131 -16.28 0.17 2.99
C PHE A 131 -14.94 0.91 2.89
N LEU A 132 -14.64 1.54 1.75
CA LEU A 132 -13.41 2.32 1.57
C LEU A 132 -13.29 3.47 2.59
N PRO A 133 -14.27 4.39 2.72
CA PRO A 133 -14.18 5.47 3.70
C PRO A 133 -14.07 4.97 5.15
N THR A 134 -14.77 3.88 5.50
CA THR A 134 -14.68 3.31 6.85
C THR A 134 -13.30 2.73 7.11
N THR A 135 -12.71 2.04 6.13
CA THR A 135 -11.36 1.49 6.22
C THR A 135 -10.33 2.59 6.43
N VAL A 136 -10.36 3.64 5.60
CA VAL A 136 -9.49 4.82 5.75
C VAL A 136 -9.66 5.47 7.12
N LYS A 137 -10.90 5.57 7.63
CA LYS A 137 -11.16 6.11 8.98
C LYS A 137 -10.52 5.27 10.08
N LEU A 138 -10.57 3.93 9.97
CA LEU A 138 -9.93 3.01 10.92
C LEU A 138 -8.41 3.13 10.87
N LEU A 139 -7.81 3.12 9.68
CA LEU A 139 -6.36 3.27 9.51
C LEU A 139 -5.84 4.59 10.09
N ASN A 140 -6.54 5.70 9.83
CA ASN A 140 -6.20 6.98 10.43
C ASN A 140 -6.36 6.98 11.96
N SER A 141 -7.29 6.20 12.49
CA SER A 141 -7.50 6.08 13.94
C SER A 141 -6.40 5.25 14.60
N TYR A 142 -5.96 4.18 13.93
CA TYR A 142 -4.78 3.41 14.32
C TYR A 142 -3.52 4.27 14.30
N ALA A 143 -3.25 5.01 13.21
CA ALA A 143 -2.08 5.89 13.10
C ALA A 143 -2.05 6.95 14.22
N ARG A 144 -3.19 7.57 14.55
CA ARG A 144 -3.28 8.50 15.68
C ARG A 144 -3.04 7.84 17.03
N ALA A 145 -3.56 6.62 17.23
CA ALA A 145 -3.35 5.85 18.44
C ALA A 145 -1.87 5.47 18.61
N GLU A 146 -1.19 5.12 17.52
CA GLU A 146 0.23 4.78 17.52
C GLU A 146 1.14 5.99 17.77
N ALA A 147 0.81 7.16 17.23
CA ALA A 147 1.57 8.39 17.46
C ALA A 147 1.44 8.93 18.91
N GLN A 148 0.36 8.57 19.60
CA GLN A 148 0.17 8.91 21.01
C GLN A 148 0.90 7.87 21.86
N ASP A 149 2.19 8.09 22.15
CA ASP A 149 3.07 7.28 23.03
C ASP A 149 2.60 7.23 24.51
N ASN A 150 1.32 7.48 24.75
CA ASN A 150 0.69 7.52 26.05
C ASN A 150 0.24 6.10 26.40
N LYS A 151 0.83 5.51 27.45
CA LYS A 151 0.50 4.17 27.99
C LYS A 151 -0.90 4.05 28.62
N GLY A 152 -1.89 4.75 28.09
CA GLY A 152 -3.28 4.60 28.50
C GLY A 152 -3.86 3.30 27.95
N GLU A 153 -4.46 2.49 28.81
CA GLU A 153 -5.11 1.21 28.46
C GLU A 153 -6.06 1.34 27.26
N ASN A 154 -6.78 2.46 27.16
CA ASN A 154 -7.69 2.77 26.06
C ASN A 154 -7.03 2.88 24.68
N ILE A 155 -5.79 3.39 24.59
CA ILE A 155 -5.10 3.57 23.30
C ILE A 155 -4.64 2.23 22.75
N ASN A 156 -4.08 1.39 23.62
CA ASN A 156 -3.70 0.02 23.26
C ASN A 156 -4.92 -0.81 22.86
N GLN A 157 -6.06 -0.64 23.55
CA GLN A 157 -7.29 -1.33 23.17
C GLN A 157 -7.75 -0.94 21.75
N ILE A 158 -7.73 0.36 21.42
CA ILE A 158 -8.08 0.82 20.06
C ILE A 158 -7.17 0.20 19.00
N LYS A 159 -5.86 0.15 19.25
CA LYS A 159 -4.91 -0.51 18.33
C LYS A 159 -5.30 -1.98 18.14
N ASN A 160 -5.44 -2.73 19.23
CA ASN A 160 -5.76 -4.16 19.19
C ASN A 160 -7.10 -4.44 18.51
N ASP A 161 -8.13 -3.63 18.77
CA ASP A 161 -9.44 -3.78 18.14
C ASP A 161 -9.36 -3.58 16.62
N ILE A 162 -8.59 -2.59 16.17
CA ILE A 162 -8.39 -2.33 14.74
C ILE A 162 -7.57 -3.47 14.13
N GLU A 163 -6.44 -3.86 14.73
CA GLU A 163 -5.60 -4.96 14.26
C GLU A 163 -6.39 -6.26 14.09
N GLY A 164 -7.23 -6.59 15.07
CA GLY A 164 -8.12 -7.76 15.04
C GLY A 164 -9.23 -7.68 14.00
N ALA A 165 -9.68 -6.47 13.63
CA ALA A 165 -10.68 -6.28 12.59
C ALA A 165 -10.10 -6.33 11.16
N MET A 166 -8.81 -6.06 10.98
CA MET A 166 -8.19 -5.91 9.65
C MET A 166 -8.35 -7.14 8.76
N ASP A 167 -8.24 -8.36 9.30
CA ASP A 167 -8.40 -9.58 8.50
C ASP A 167 -9.83 -9.71 7.96
N GLY A 168 -10.84 -9.41 8.79
CA GLY A 168 -12.23 -9.40 8.35
C GLY A 168 -12.53 -8.31 7.32
N ILE A 169 -11.83 -7.18 7.37
CA ILE A 169 -11.92 -6.12 6.36
C ILE A 169 -11.32 -6.60 5.03
N ILE A 170 -10.12 -7.20 5.06
CA ILE A 170 -9.48 -7.79 3.87
C ILE A 170 -10.38 -8.87 3.24
N ASP A 171 -10.92 -9.78 4.04
CA ASP A 171 -11.87 -10.81 3.56
C ASP A 171 -13.11 -10.18 2.91
N SER A 172 -13.60 -9.07 3.46
CA SER A 172 -14.74 -8.36 2.88
C SER A 172 -14.39 -7.72 1.54
N PHE A 173 -13.16 -7.19 1.39
CA PHE A 173 -12.67 -6.65 0.13
C PHE A 173 -12.53 -7.75 -0.92
N HIS A 174 -11.99 -8.92 -0.54
CA HIS A 174 -11.95 -10.10 -1.40
C HIS A 174 -13.35 -10.51 -1.86
N LYS A 175 -14.32 -10.60 -0.95
CA LYS A 175 -15.71 -10.92 -1.32
C LYS A 175 -16.30 -9.91 -2.31
N HIS A 176 -16.00 -8.62 -2.14
CA HIS A 176 -16.43 -7.61 -3.11
C HIS A 176 -15.79 -7.84 -4.49
N LEU A 177 -14.51 -8.21 -4.54
CA LEU A 177 -13.83 -8.57 -5.78
C LEU A 177 -14.41 -9.86 -6.39
N ASP A 178 -14.60 -10.92 -5.61
CA ASP A 178 -15.12 -12.21 -6.08
C ASP A 178 -16.53 -12.06 -6.66
N ASN A 179 -17.39 -11.25 -6.04
CA ASN A 179 -18.73 -10.96 -6.54
C ASN A 179 -18.71 -10.30 -7.93
N LEU A 180 -17.65 -9.59 -8.30
CA LEU A 180 -17.52 -9.01 -9.65
C LEU A 180 -17.31 -10.07 -10.73
N TYR A 181 -16.68 -11.20 -10.37
CA TYR A 181 -16.42 -12.34 -11.24
C TYR A 181 -17.55 -13.38 -11.23
N ALA A 182 -18.54 -13.26 -10.35
CA ALA A 182 -19.59 -14.28 -10.18
C ALA A 182 -20.36 -14.58 -11.48
N ASP A 183 -20.75 -13.56 -12.23
CA ASP A 183 -21.47 -13.74 -13.50
C ASP A 183 -20.57 -14.42 -14.56
N GLU A 184 -19.29 -14.03 -14.64
CA GLU A 184 -18.33 -14.60 -15.58
C GLU A 184 -18.01 -16.06 -15.26
N ALA A 185 -17.92 -16.41 -13.98
CA ALA A 185 -17.75 -17.79 -13.54
C ALA A 185 -18.95 -18.66 -13.96
N MET A 186 -20.18 -18.13 -13.84
CA MET A 186 -21.39 -18.84 -14.25
C MET A 186 -21.43 -19.07 -15.76
N ASP A 187 -21.06 -18.08 -16.56
CA ASP A 187 -21.00 -18.21 -18.02
C ASP A 187 -19.98 -19.27 -18.44
N ILE A 188 -18.78 -19.26 -17.83
CA ILE A 188 -17.74 -20.27 -18.08
C ILE A 188 -18.21 -21.67 -17.69
N ASP A 189 -18.90 -21.84 -16.56
CA ASP A 189 -19.44 -23.15 -16.15
C ASP A 189 -20.47 -23.70 -17.15
N ALA A 190 -21.31 -22.82 -17.72
CA ALA A 190 -22.24 -23.18 -18.77
C ALA A 190 -21.51 -23.61 -20.05
N GLU A 191 -20.48 -22.86 -20.45
CA GLU A 191 -19.63 -23.20 -21.61
C GLU A 191 -18.91 -24.54 -21.43
N ILE A 192 -18.34 -24.79 -20.24
CA ILE A 192 -17.70 -26.07 -19.90
C ILE A 192 -18.71 -27.22 -19.99
N THR A 193 -19.94 -27.01 -19.51
CA THR A 193 -21.01 -28.01 -19.58
C THR A 193 -21.38 -28.35 -21.02
N VAL A 194 -21.50 -27.32 -21.88
CA VAL A 194 -21.74 -27.51 -23.31
C VAL A 194 -20.57 -28.24 -23.96
N PHE A 195 -19.33 -27.83 -23.68
CA PHE A 195 -18.13 -28.47 -24.21
C PHE A 195 -18.03 -29.95 -23.80
N ASP A 196 -18.30 -30.27 -22.54
CA ASP A 196 -18.34 -31.66 -22.05
C ASP A 196 -19.43 -32.49 -22.75
N SER A 197 -20.59 -31.88 -23.05
CA SER A 197 -21.66 -32.53 -23.80
C SER A 197 -21.26 -32.84 -25.24
N MET A 198 -20.50 -31.94 -25.88
CA MET A 198 -19.97 -32.14 -27.24
C MET A 198 -18.91 -33.26 -27.27
N LEU A 199 -17.97 -33.26 -26.32
CA LEU A 199 -16.96 -34.33 -26.22
C LEU A 199 -17.59 -35.72 -26.04
N LYS A 200 -18.65 -35.82 -25.22
CA LYS A 200 -19.42 -37.06 -25.05
C LYS A 200 -20.13 -37.47 -26.32
N ALA A 201 -20.72 -36.53 -27.06
CA ALA A 201 -21.39 -36.80 -28.33
C ALA A 201 -20.43 -37.32 -29.41
N GLU A 202 -19.18 -36.88 -29.38
CA GLU A 202 -18.12 -37.30 -30.33
C GLU A 202 -17.33 -38.55 -29.88
N ASN A 203 -17.70 -39.19 -28.75
CA ASN A 203 -16.94 -40.30 -28.13
C ASN A 203 -15.46 -39.96 -27.84
N LEU A 204 -15.15 -38.69 -27.58
CA LEU A 204 -13.81 -38.22 -27.25
C LEU A 204 -13.52 -38.25 -25.74
N LYS A 205 -14.44 -38.83 -24.95
CA LYS A 205 -14.37 -38.94 -23.50
C LYS A 205 -14.96 -40.27 -23.03
#